data_AF-A0A942NZ32-F1
#
_entry.id   AF-A0A942NZ32-F1
#
_cell.length_a   1.000
_cell.length_b   1.000
_cell.length_c   1.000
_cell.angle_alpha   90.00
_cell.angle_beta   90.00
_cell.angle_gamma   90.00
#
_symmetry.space_group_name_H-M   'P 1'
#
loop_
_entity.id
_entity.type
_entity.pdbx_description
1 polymer ?
#
loop_
_entity_poly.entity_id
_entity_poly.type
_entity_poly.pdbx_seq_one_letter_code
_entity_poly.pdbx_strand_id
1 'polypeptide(L)'
;PGIYKSTSTLLIQSGDLTLDAQGDENAVWIFQIASGFTTVGGAGGNVILSGGAQAKNIFWQTGTSATVGDNTSFKGNILALTSITMNSGAVAQGRMLCINGAIVLTNTNIINKP
;
A
#
# COMPACT_ATOMS: atom_id res chain seq x y z
N PRO A 1 7.91 -6.60 11.43
CA PRO A 1 8.95 -5.80 10.72
C PRO A 1 9.83 -6.69 9.85
N GLY A 2 10.23 -6.24 8.66
CA GLY A 2 11.14 -7.01 7.79
C GLY A 2 10.95 -6.77 6.29
N ILE A 3 11.60 -7.64 5.51
CA ILE A 3 11.52 -7.67 4.05
C ILE A 3 10.69 -8.88 3.65
N TYR A 4 9.65 -8.65 2.86
CA TYR A 4 8.71 -9.66 2.39
C TYR A 4 8.74 -9.69 0.87
N LYS A 5 8.91 -10.87 0.28
CA LYS A 5 9.03 -11.03 -1.17
C LYS A 5 7.90 -11.88 -1.72
N SER A 6 7.19 -11.35 -2.71
CA SER A 6 6.29 -12.10 -3.59
C SER A 6 6.90 -12.18 -4.98
N THR A 7 7.03 -13.39 -5.52
CA THR A 7 7.44 -13.63 -6.92
C THR A 7 6.27 -13.56 -7.90
N SER A 8 5.06 -13.30 -7.40
CA SER A 8 3.81 -13.20 -8.17
C SER A 8 3.06 -11.91 -7.82
N THR A 9 1.82 -11.80 -8.26
CA THR A 9 0.90 -10.75 -7.80
C THR A 9 0.67 -10.90 -6.29
N LEU A 10 0.55 -9.78 -5.59
CA LEU A 10 0.15 -9.74 -4.18
C LEU A 10 -1.22 -9.07 -4.04
N LEU A 11 -2.11 -9.68 -3.27
CA LEU A 11 -3.45 -9.14 -3.00
C LEU A 11 -3.70 -9.07 -1.50
N ILE A 12 -4.26 -7.95 -1.04
CA ILE A 12 -4.92 -7.85 0.27
C ILE A 12 -6.43 -7.97 -0.01
N GLN A 13 -6.95 -9.19 0.15
CA GLN A 13 -8.29 -9.56 -0.32
C GLN A 13 -9.22 -10.07 0.79
N SER A 14 -8.75 -10.99 1.64
CA SER A 14 -9.58 -11.58 2.69
C SER A 14 -9.28 -10.88 4.02
N GLY A 15 -9.99 -9.77 4.26
CA GLY A 15 -9.79 -8.93 5.44
C GLY A 15 -8.68 -7.90 5.29
N ASP A 16 -8.25 -7.37 6.44
CA ASP A 16 -7.26 -6.30 6.54
C ASP A 16 -5.88 -6.85 6.93
N LEU A 17 -4.84 -6.12 6.54
CA LEU A 17 -3.46 -6.42 6.90
C LEU A 17 -3.02 -5.56 8.08
N THR A 18 -2.68 -6.19 9.20
CA THR A 18 -2.09 -5.50 10.35
C THR A 18 -0.57 -5.57 10.30
N LEU A 19 0.08 -4.40 10.39
CA LEU A 19 1.53 -4.26 10.54
C LEU A 19 1.84 -3.85 11.97
N ASP A 20 2.37 -4.82 12.72
CA ASP A 20 2.69 -4.65 14.14
C ASP A 20 4.18 -4.39 14.35
N ALA A 21 4.48 -3.21 14.87
CA ALA A 21 5.84 -2.81 15.25
C ALA A 21 6.34 -3.50 16.53
N GLN A 22 5.46 -4.14 17.30
CA GLN A 22 5.83 -4.84 18.55
C GLN A 22 6.57 -3.95 19.56
N GLY A 23 6.25 -2.65 19.58
CA GLY A 23 6.86 -1.64 20.44
C GLY A 23 8.03 -0.87 19.82
N ASP A 24 8.52 -1.27 18.64
CA ASP A 24 9.60 -0.56 17.94
C ASP A 24 9.04 0.42 16.90
N GLU A 25 8.97 1.70 17.25
CA GLU A 25 8.51 2.75 16.34
C GLU A 25 9.40 2.92 15.09
N ASN A 26 10.62 2.41 15.10
CA ASN A 26 11.56 2.43 13.98
C ASN A 26 11.43 1.18 13.09
N ALA A 27 10.51 0.26 13.41
CA ALA A 27 10.22 -0.90 12.59
C ALA A 27 9.96 -0.50 11.13
N VAL A 28 10.60 -1.23 10.22
CA VAL A 28 10.49 -1.03 8.77
C VAL A 28 9.83 -2.25 8.12
N TRP A 29 9.00 -1.98 7.10
CA TRP A 29 8.46 -3.01 6.21
C TRP A 29 8.80 -2.68 4.77
N ILE A 30 9.35 -3.66 4.06
CA ILE A 30 9.60 -3.59 2.63
C ILE A 30 8.91 -4.79 1.97
N PHE A 31 7.88 -4.52 1.17
CA PHE A 31 7.22 -5.51 0.33
C PHE A 31 7.80 -5.41 -1.08
N GLN A 32 8.45 -6.48 -1.53
CA GLN A 32 8.99 -6.63 -2.87
C GLN A 32 8.08 -7.55 -3.69
N ILE A 33 7.35 -6.99 -4.64
CA ILE A 33 6.30 -7.67 -5.38
C ILE A 33 6.72 -7.71 -6.85
N ALA A 34 6.97 -8.91 -7.39
CA ALA A 34 7.48 -9.04 -8.76
C ALA A 34 6.46 -8.64 -9.84
N SER A 35 5.17 -8.84 -9.56
CA SER A 35 4.05 -8.51 -10.47
C SER A 35 3.23 -7.35 -9.91
N GLY A 36 1.90 -7.38 -10.06
CA GLY A 36 0.99 -6.34 -9.58
C GLY A 36 0.70 -6.42 -8.08
N PHE A 37 0.28 -5.30 -7.51
CA PHE A 37 -0.19 -5.20 -6.13
C PHE A 37 -1.61 -4.64 -6.08
N THR A 38 -2.52 -5.28 -5.34
CA THR A 38 -3.92 -4.83 -5.23
C THR A 38 -4.44 -4.91 -3.80
N THR A 39 -5.07 -3.84 -3.32
CA THR A 39 -6.04 -3.93 -2.22
C THR A 39 -7.45 -4.04 -2.80
N VAL A 40 -8.28 -4.94 -2.28
CA VAL A 40 -9.62 -5.16 -2.86
C VAL A 40 -10.57 -3.98 -2.62
N GLY A 41 -10.49 -3.35 -1.44
CA GLY A 41 -11.40 -2.27 -1.04
C GLY A 41 -12.80 -2.76 -0.64
N GLY A 42 -13.59 -1.88 -0.04
CA GLY A 42 -14.97 -2.14 0.39
C GLY A 42 -15.07 -3.02 1.64
N ALA A 43 -14.98 -4.35 1.48
CA ALA A 43 -15.15 -5.32 2.57
C ALA A 43 -13.83 -5.78 3.22
N GLY A 44 -12.70 -5.18 2.83
CA GLY A 44 -11.36 -5.47 3.31
C GLY A 44 -10.28 -4.76 2.50
N GLY A 45 -9.03 -5.18 2.64
CA GLY A 45 -7.90 -4.59 1.91
C GLY A 45 -7.24 -3.41 2.63
N ASN A 46 -7.69 -3.04 3.83
CA ASN A 46 -7.06 -1.96 4.58
C ASN A 46 -5.70 -2.38 5.13
N VAL A 47 -4.86 -1.38 5.41
CA VAL A 47 -3.61 -1.56 6.14
C VAL A 47 -3.75 -0.91 7.51
N ILE A 48 -3.67 -1.72 8.57
CA ILE A 48 -3.80 -1.30 9.96
C ILE A 48 -2.41 -1.23 10.58
N LEU A 49 -2.12 -0.15 11.30
CA LEU A 49 -0.86 0.02 12.02
C LEU A 49 -1.08 -0.27 13.50
N SER A 50 -0.23 -1.09 14.11
CA SER A 50 -0.27 -1.40 15.54
C SER A 50 1.13 -1.39 16.17
N GLY A 51 1.17 -1.40 17.50
CA GLY A 51 2.41 -1.54 18.26
C GLY A 51 3.46 -0.45 17.99
N GLY A 52 3.05 0.74 17.54
CA GLY A 52 3.95 1.85 17.19
C GLY A 52 4.32 1.95 15.70
N ALA A 53 3.73 1.12 14.83
CA ALA A 53 4.05 1.14 13.40
C ALA A 53 3.72 2.50 12.78
N GLN A 54 4.59 2.99 11.89
CA GLN A 54 4.44 4.29 11.25
C GLN A 54 4.39 4.13 9.72
N ALA A 55 3.43 4.78 9.07
CA ALA A 55 3.26 4.77 7.62
C ALA A 55 4.54 5.22 6.87
N LYS A 56 5.34 6.12 7.46
CA LYS A 56 6.60 6.58 6.88
C LYS A 56 7.64 5.46 6.68
N ASN A 57 7.55 4.35 7.45
CA ASN A 57 8.49 3.23 7.45
C ASN A 57 8.00 2.01 6.63
N ILE A 58 6.92 2.17 5.85
CA ILE A 58 6.33 1.07 5.07
C ILE A 58 6.52 1.36 3.59
N PHE A 59 7.06 0.39 2.86
CA PHE A 59 7.39 0.50 1.44
C PHE A 59 6.80 -0.67 0.65
N TRP A 60 6.14 -0.34 -0.44
CA TRP A 60 5.51 -1.29 -1.36
C TRP A 60 6.15 -1.13 -2.74
N GLN A 61 7.17 -1.93 -3.03
CA GLN A 61 7.78 -1.96 -4.35
C GLN A 61 7.06 -2.98 -5.23
N THR A 62 6.45 -2.52 -6.32
CA THR A 62 5.76 -3.37 -7.30
C THR A 62 6.48 -3.34 -8.64
N GLY A 63 6.70 -4.52 -9.20
CA GLY A 63 7.38 -4.73 -10.48
C GLY A 63 6.51 -4.37 -11.68
N THR A 64 5.22 -4.12 -11.46
CA THR A 64 4.32 -3.57 -12.49
C THR A 64 3.53 -2.40 -11.91
N SER A 65 2.21 -2.52 -11.81
CA SER A 65 1.30 -1.48 -11.32
C SER A 65 0.76 -1.82 -9.93
N ALA A 66 0.19 -0.82 -9.27
CA ALA A 66 -0.59 -1.00 -8.05
C ALA A 66 -2.03 -0.49 -8.22
N THR A 67 -2.97 -1.16 -7.57
CA THR A 67 -4.35 -0.72 -7.42
C THR A 67 -4.70 -0.62 -5.95
N VAL A 68 -5.10 0.57 -5.50
CA VAL A 68 -5.70 0.79 -4.19
C VAL A 68 -7.21 0.80 -4.38
N GLY A 69 -7.88 -0.27 -3.95
CA GLY A 69 -9.31 -0.50 -4.15
C GLY A 69 -10.20 0.52 -3.44
N ASP A 70 -11.50 0.50 -3.76
CA ASP A 70 -12.47 1.49 -3.28
C ASP A 70 -12.49 1.58 -1.75
N ASN A 71 -12.57 2.79 -1.22
CA ASN A 71 -12.65 3.08 0.22
C ASN A 71 -11.53 2.45 1.08
N THR A 72 -10.41 2.04 0.47
CA THR A 72 -9.27 1.48 1.20
C THR A 72 -8.63 2.55 2.08
N SER A 73 -8.40 2.25 3.36
CA SER A 73 -7.47 2.96 4.24
C SER A 73 -6.07 2.38 4.06
N PHE A 74 -5.26 3.03 3.22
CA PHE A 74 -3.94 2.56 2.84
C PHE A 74 -2.82 3.22 3.66
N LYS A 75 -1.77 2.46 4.00
CA LYS A 75 -0.60 2.93 4.75
C LYS A 75 0.70 2.55 4.05
N GLY A 76 1.57 3.54 3.86
CA GLY A 76 2.90 3.33 3.30
C GLY A 76 3.13 3.99 1.95
N ASN A 77 4.36 3.84 1.45
CA ASN A 77 4.84 4.46 0.23
C ASN A 77 4.86 3.41 -0.89
N ILE A 78 4.05 3.60 -1.93
CA ILE A 78 4.07 2.74 -3.12
C ILE A 78 5.13 3.25 -4.10
N LEU A 79 5.97 2.34 -4.58
CA LEU A 79 6.95 2.52 -5.65
C LEU A 79 6.60 1.55 -6.78
N ALA A 80 5.82 2.01 -7.75
CA ALA A 80 5.37 1.20 -8.89
C ALA A 80 6.24 1.41 -10.13
N LEU A 81 6.56 0.32 -10.84
CA LEU A 81 7.27 0.44 -12.11
C LEU A 81 6.41 1.15 -13.16
N THR A 82 5.16 0.72 -13.34
CA THR A 82 4.24 1.29 -14.34
C THR A 82 3.30 2.32 -13.76
N SER A 83 2.12 1.93 -13.27
CA SER A 83 1.06 2.88 -12.89
C SER A 83 0.53 2.61 -11.48
N ILE A 84 -0.12 3.61 -10.91
CA ILE A 84 -0.91 3.46 -9.68
C ILE A 84 -2.33 3.93 -9.95
N THR A 85 -3.32 3.12 -9.60
CA THR A 85 -4.73 3.55 -9.60
C THR A 85 -5.23 3.58 -8.17
N MET A 86 -5.75 4.71 -7.72
CA MET A 86 -6.55 4.82 -6.50
C MET A 86 -8.02 4.90 -6.90
N ASN A 87 -8.77 3.86 -6.54
CA ASN A 87 -10.20 3.78 -6.79
C ASN A 87 -10.99 4.69 -5.83
N SER A 88 -12.31 4.77 -5.97
CA SER A 88 -13.10 5.84 -5.37
C SER A 88 -13.05 5.80 -3.86
N GLY A 89 -12.90 6.97 -3.22
CA GLY A 89 -12.91 7.08 -1.77
C GLY A 89 -11.67 6.52 -1.07
N ALA A 90 -10.68 5.97 -1.80
CA ALA A 90 -9.46 5.48 -1.18
C ALA A 90 -8.66 6.63 -0.53
N VAL A 91 -8.19 6.37 0.69
CA VAL A 91 -7.40 7.31 1.50
C VAL A 91 -6.05 6.69 1.80
N ALA A 92 -4.97 7.40 1.47
CA ALA A 92 -3.61 6.97 1.75
C ALA A 92 -2.94 7.87 2.77
N GLN A 93 -2.28 7.27 3.76
CA GLN A 93 -1.22 7.92 4.53
C GLN A 93 0.12 7.40 4.01
N GLY A 94 0.81 8.19 3.20
CA GLY A 94 1.94 7.70 2.42
C GLY A 94 2.27 8.54 1.21
N ARG A 95 2.85 7.89 0.20
CA ARG A 95 3.22 8.47 -1.10
C ARG A 95 2.87 7.49 -2.20
N MET A 96 2.31 7.99 -3.30
CA MET A 96 2.07 7.23 -4.52
C MET A 96 3.12 7.67 -5.54
N LEU A 97 4.07 6.79 -5.86
CA LEU A 97 5.18 7.08 -6.77
C LEU A 97 5.21 6.02 -7.87
N CYS A 98 5.22 6.44 -9.13
CA CYS A 98 5.40 5.56 -10.27
C CYS A 98 6.50 6.06 -11.21
N ILE A 99 7.13 5.15 -11.96
CA ILE A 99 8.28 5.48 -12.82
C ILE A 99 7.84 5.74 -14.27
N ASN A 100 7.13 4.78 -14.89
CA ASN A 100 6.93 4.75 -16.35
C ASN A 100 5.49 5.02 -16.80
N GLY A 101 4.55 5.14 -15.87
CA GLY A 101 3.12 5.26 -16.16
C GLY A 101 2.49 6.45 -15.46
N ALA A 102 1.20 6.32 -15.14
CA ALA A 102 0.39 7.38 -14.56
C ALA A 102 -0.09 7.02 -13.16
N ILE A 103 -0.33 8.06 -12.36
CA ILE A 103 -1.11 7.97 -11.13
C ILE A 103 -2.53 8.43 -11.47
N VAL A 104 -3.49 7.52 -11.35
CA VAL A 104 -4.91 7.79 -11.62
C VAL A 104 -5.66 7.84 -10.30
N LEU A 105 -6.32 8.98 -10.04
CA LEU A 105 -7.23 9.17 -8.90
C LEU A 105 -8.64 9.23 -9.46
N THR A 106 -9.49 8.24 -9.15
CA THR A 106 -10.75 8.08 -9.87
C THR A 106 -11.86 8.99 -9.37
N ASN A 107 -12.06 9.09 -8.05
CA ASN A 107 -13.09 9.95 -7.45
C ASN A 107 -12.93 10.10 -5.93
N THR A 108 -12.72 11.33 -5.45
CA THR A 108 -12.51 11.69 -4.03
C THR A 108 -11.43 10.84 -3.35
N ASN A 109 -10.17 11.06 -3.74
CA ASN A 109 -9.01 10.44 -3.09
C ASN A 109 -8.30 11.45 -2.18
N ILE A 110 -7.79 10.97 -1.04
CA ILE A 110 -6.99 11.77 -0.10
C ILE A 110 -5.62 11.11 0.04
N ILE A 111 -4.55 11.88 -0.12
CA ILE A 111 -3.18 11.44 0.13
C ILE A 111 -2.55 12.37 1.16
N ASN A 112 -2.32 11.87 2.36
CA ASN A 112 -1.62 12.59 3.42
C ASN A 112 -0.17 12.11 3.48
N LYS A 113 0.77 13.06 3.41
CA LYS A 113 2.18 12.76 3.69
C LYS A 113 2.29 12.23 5.13
N PRO A 114 3.05 11.14 5.35
CA PRO A 114 3.27 10.60 6.69
C PRO A 114 4.30 11.40 7.48
#